data_AF-A0A356B040-F1
#
_entry.id   AF-A0A356B040-F1
#
_cell.length_a   1.000
_cell.length_b   1.000
_cell.length_c   1.000
_cell.angle_alpha   90.00
_cell.angle_beta   90.00
_cell.angle_gamma   90.00
#
_symmetry.space_group_name_H-M   'P 1'
#
loop_
_entity.id
_entity.type
_entity.pdbx_description
1 polymer ?
#
loop_
_entity_poly.entity_id
_entity_poly.type
_entity_poly.pdbx_seq_one_letter_code
_entity_poly.pdbx_strand_id
1 'polypeptide(L)'
;IQFNEKSLNELRQRSDEICQSHGLETLQPYQKDSPVAGMNTREYRAAEKGNSWKFKLMNAIDSAMSTSRTKADFIANIEQMGYSVKWIDRYKYITYTTPEGQKCRDNRLHEEKYLKERM
;
A
#
# COMPACT_ATOMS: atom_id res chain seq x y z
N ILE A 1 25.56 0.05 -12.67
CA ILE A 1 24.62 0.86 -13.47
C ILE A 1 23.32 0.96 -12.68
N GLN A 2 22.90 2.15 -12.27
CA GLN A 2 21.66 2.35 -11.53
C GLN A 2 20.59 2.80 -12.52
N PHE A 3 19.61 1.95 -12.82
CA PHE A 3 18.47 2.32 -13.65
C PHE A 3 17.43 3.02 -12.77
N ASN A 4 17.01 4.22 -13.18
CA ASN A 4 15.88 4.95 -12.61
C ASN A 4 14.65 4.85 -13.53
N GLU A 5 13.49 5.28 -13.05
CA GLU A 5 12.22 5.16 -13.79
C GLU A 5 12.28 5.81 -15.18
N LYS A 6 12.91 6.99 -15.30
CA LYS A 6 13.09 7.68 -16.59
C LYS A 6 13.93 6.85 -17.56
N SER A 7 15.06 6.30 -17.09
CA SER A 7 15.94 5.46 -17.92
C SER A 7 15.27 4.16 -18.38
N LEU A 8 14.36 3.60 -17.57
CA LEU A 8 13.59 2.42 -17.94
C LEU A 8 12.53 2.76 -19.01
N ASN A 9 11.89 3.92 -18.90
CA ASN A 9 10.94 4.39 -19.91
C ASN A 9 11.62 4.66 -21.26
N GLU A 10 12.80 5.29 -21.26
CA GLU A 10 13.61 5.51 -22.47
C GLU A 10 14.03 4.18 -23.12
N LEU A 11 14.46 3.20 -22.31
CA LEU A 11 14.83 1.87 -22.81
C LEU A 11 13.62 1.14 -23.41
N ARG A 12 12.46 1.20 -22.75
CA ARG A 12 11.21 0.64 -23.27
C ARG A 12 10.83 1.28 -24.59
N GLN A 13 10.86 2.61 -24.67
CA GLN A 13 10.51 3.33 -25.90
C GLN A 13 11.38 2.87 -27.08
N ARG A 14 12.69 2.78 -26.90
CA ARG A 14 13.60 2.27 -27.94
C ARG A 14 13.30 0.83 -28.34
N SER A 15 12.95 -0.02 -27.37
CA SER A 15 12.55 -1.41 -27.65
C SER A 15 11.26 -1.46 -28.47
N ASP A 16 10.26 -0.66 -28.09
CA ASP A 16 8.97 -0.60 -28.77
C ASP A 16 9.13 -0.08 -30.21
N GLU A 17 9.99 0.93 -30.44
CA GLU A 17 10.34 1.43 -31.78
C GLU A 17 10.96 0.33 -32.66
N ILE A 18 11.85 -0.50 -32.12
CA ILE A 18 12.44 -1.63 -32.84
C ILE A 18 11.36 -2.66 -33.20
N CYS A 19 10.53 -3.07 -32.24
CA CYS A 19 9.43 -4.01 -32.47
C CYS A 19 8.50 -3.54 -33.59
N GLN A 20 8.07 -2.28 -33.54
CA GLN A 20 7.19 -1.68 -34.54
C GLN A 20 7.83 -1.65 -35.93
N SER A 21 9.13 -1.34 -36.04
CA SER A 21 9.85 -1.35 -37.33
C SER A 21 9.91 -2.73 -38.00
N HIS A 22 9.78 -3.80 -37.21
CA HIS A 22 9.72 -5.19 -37.68
C HIS A 22 8.30 -5.75 -37.77
N GLY A 23 7.26 -4.92 -37.60
CA GLY A 23 5.86 -5.34 -37.65
C GLY A 23 5.43 -6.21 -36.47
N LEU A 24 6.16 -6.16 -35.36
CA LEU A 24 5.83 -6.85 -34.12
C LEU A 24 4.93 -5.98 -33.25
N GLU A 25 4.01 -6.63 -32.54
CA GLU A 25 3.11 -5.98 -31.59
C GLU A 25 3.86 -5.60 -30.30
N THR A 26 3.57 -4.42 -29.76
CA THR A 26 4.16 -3.92 -28.51
C THR A 26 3.18 -4.04 -27.35
N LEU A 27 3.69 -4.23 -26.13
CA LEU A 27 2.86 -4.24 -24.93
C LEU A 27 2.17 -2.88 -24.73
N GLN A 28 0.93 -2.91 -24.23
CA GLN A 28 0.25 -1.68 -23.84
C GLN A 28 1.06 -0.90 -22.79
N PRO A 29 1.00 0.45 -22.81
CA PRO A 29 1.70 1.28 -21.82
C PRO A 29 1.37 0.81 -20.41
N TYR A 30 2.40 0.70 -19.57
CA TYR A 30 2.18 0.35 -18.18
C TYR A 30 1.40 1.46 -17.49
N GLN A 31 0.20 1.14 -17.04
CA GLN A 31 -0.61 2.02 -16.19
C GLN A 31 -0.53 1.48 -14.77
N LYS A 32 -0.11 2.34 -13.84
CA LYS A 32 -0.17 2.02 -12.42
C LYS A 32 -1.58 2.29 -11.94
N ASP A 33 -2.44 1.28 -12.03
CA ASP A 33 -3.88 1.44 -11.76
C ASP A 33 -4.21 1.72 -10.29
N SER A 34 -3.27 1.45 -9.37
CA SER A 34 -3.52 1.59 -7.93
C SER A 34 -2.67 2.69 -7.28
N PRO A 35 -3.29 3.60 -6.49
CA PRO A 35 -2.58 4.62 -5.71
C PRO A 35 -1.83 4.01 -4.51
N VAL A 36 -2.18 2.77 -4.13
CA VAL A 36 -1.52 2.03 -3.05
C VAL A 36 -0.46 1.09 -3.60
N ALA A 37 0.59 0.86 -2.81
CA ALA A 37 1.63 -0.08 -3.18
C ALA A 37 1.16 -1.51 -2.96
N GLY A 38 1.35 -2.40 -3.94
CA GLY A 38 1.20 -3.85 -3.75
C GLY A 38 2.22 -4.42 -2.76
N MET A 39 2.05 -5.70 -2.42
CA MET A 39 2.97 -6.41 -1.52
C MET A 39 4.34 -6.59 -2.17
N ASN A 40 5.40 -6.35 -1.40
CA ASN A 40 6.74 -6.74 -1.80
C ASN A 40 6.98 -8.24 -1.52
N THR A 41 8.06 -8.79 -2.07
CA THR A 41 8.40 -10.22 -1.94
C THR A 41 8.54 -10.69 -0.48
N ARG A 42 9.03 -9.83 0.43
CA ARG A 42 9.17 -10.19 1.86
C ARG A 42 7.82 -10.22 2.55
N GLU A 43 6.96 -9.25 2.26
CA GLU A 43 5.59 -9.20 2.75
C GLU A 43 4.79 -10.40 2.29
N TYR A 44 4.92 -10.77 1.01
CA TYR A 44 4.31 -11.97 0.45
C TYR A 44 4.74 -13.23 1.20
N ARG A 45 6.05 -13.46 1.37
CA ARG A 45 6.58 -14.62 2.10
C ARG A 45 6.12 -14.67 3.57
N ALA A 46 6.01 -13.51 4.22
CA ALA A 46 5.51 -13.43 5.59
C ALA A 46 4.01 -13.77 5.66
N ALA A 47 3.23 -13.31 4.68
CA ALA A 47 1.81 -13.60 4.56
C ALA A 47 1.53 -15.08 4.28
N GLU A 48 2.27 -15.68 3.35
CA GLU A 48 2.20 -17.11 3.02
C GLU A 48 2.45 -18.00 4.24
N LYS A 49 3.31 -17.56 5.16
CA LYS A 49 3.59 -18.25 6.43
C LYS A 49 2.64 -17.87 7.58
N GLY A 50 1.62 -17.05 7.33
CA GLY A 50 0.69 -16.57 8.37
C GLY A 50 1.30 -15.58 9.39
N ASN A 51 2.49 -15.07 9.14
CA ASN A 51 3.27 -14.23 10.08
C ASN A 51 3.34 -12.76 9.67
N SER A 52 2.46 -12.31 8.77
CA SER A 52 2.44 -10.91 8.34
C SER A 52 1.78 -10.01 9.39
N TRP A 53 2.61 -9.18 10.03
CA TRP A 53 2.13 -8.15 10.96
C TRP A 53 1.24 -7.12 10.26
N LYS A 54 1.44 -6.85 8.96
CA LYS A 54 0.56 -5.97 8.19
C LYS A 54 -0.83 -6.55 8.03
N PHE A 55 -0.95 -7.87 7.82
CA PHE A 55 -2.26 -8.52 7.77
C PHE A 55 -2.96 -8.48 9.12
N LYS A 56 -2.24 -8.68 10.23
CA LYS A 56 -2.79 -8.49 11.58
C LYS A 56 -3.31 -7.07 11.79
N LEU A 57 -2.54 -6.07 11.36
CA LEU A 57 -2.95 -4.66 11.39
C LEU A 57 -4.18 -4.39 10.51
N MET A 58 -4.23 -4.92 9.28
CA MET A 58 -5.38 -4.77 8.39
C MET A 58 -6.66 -5.38 8.99
N ASN A 59 -6.56 -6.55 9.62
CA ASN A 59 -7.69 -7.18 10.33
C ASN A 59 -8.18 -6.32 11.50
N ALA A 60 -7.27 -5.71 12.27
CA ALA A 60 -7.63 -4.79 13.34
C ALA A 60 -8.33 -3.53 12.78
N ILE A 61 -7.83 -3.00 11.66
CA ILE A 61 -8.45 -1.88 10.97
C ILE A 61 -9.84 -2.22 10.47
N ASP A 62 -10.03 -3.36 9.80
CA ASP A 62 -11.35 -3.81 9.33
C ASP A 62 -12.34 -3.96 10.50
N SER A 63 -11.89 -4.53 11.61
CA SER A 63 -12.70 -4.68 12.81
C SER A 63 -13.13 -3.32 13.37
N ALA A 64 -12.21 -2.36 13.48
CA ALA A 64 -12.52 -1.01 13.92
C ALA A 64 -13.42 -0.28 12.93
N MET A 65 -13.18 -0.37 11.62
CA MET A 65 -14.03 0.24 10.60
C MET A 65 -15.47 -0.27 10.69
N SER A 66 -15.67 -1.57 10.95
CA SER A 66 -17.01 -2.16 11.04
C SER A 66 -17.81 -1.75 12.27
N THR A 67 -17.13 -1.31 13.34
CA THR A 67 -17.74 -1.05 14.66
C THR A 67 -17.78 0.43 15.03
N SER A 68 -17.04 1.28 14.31
CA SER A 68 -16.88 2.70 14.62
C SER A 68 -17.84 3.55 13.80
N ARG A 69 -18.42 4.59 14.43
CA ARG A 69 -19.27 5.57 13.73
C ARG A 69 -18.59 6.93 13.59
N THR A 70 -17.53 7.15 14.36
CA THR A 70 -16.75 8.39 14.34
C THR A 70 -15.26 8.10 14.31
N LYS A 71 -14.47 9.11 13.91
CA LYS A 71 -13.01 9.07 14.01
C LYS A 71 -12.52 8.77 15.43
N ALA A 72 -13.21 9.28 16.45
CA ALA A 72 -12.85 9.04 17.85
C ALA A 72 -13.07 7.57 18.24
N ASP A 73 -14.22 6.99 17.85
CA ASP A 73 -14.51 5.57 18.08
C ASP A 73 -13.49 4.67 17.37
N PHE A 74 -13.14 5.03 16.13
CA PHE A 74 -12.14 4.28 15.35
C PHE A 74 -10.79 4.25 16.05
N ILE A 75 -10.31 5.41 16.51
CA ILE A 75 -9.04 5.49 17.24
C ILE A 75 -9.10 4.68 18.53
N ALA A 76 -10.18 4.82 19.32
CA ALA A 76 -10.35 4.09 20.57
C ALA A 76 -10.38 2.56 20.36
N ASN A 77 -11.09 2.08 19.34
CA ASN A 77 -11.17 0.66 19.01
C ASN A 77 -9.80 0.09 18.62
N ILE A 78 -9.03 0.82 17.80
CA ILE A 78 -7.67 0.42 17.42
C ILE A 78 -6.72 0.39 18.63
N GLU A 79 -6.81 1.39 19.50
CA GLU A 79 -6.01 1.48 20.73
C GLU A 79 -6.36 0.36 21.72
N GLN A 80 -7.63 -0.04 21.83
CA GLN A 80 -8.06 -1.18 22.62
C GLN A 80 -7.46 -2.51 22.12
N MET A 81 -7.21 -2.63 20.81
CA MET A 81 -6.51 -3.78 20.21
C MET A 81 -4.98 -3.71 20.36
N GLY A 82 -4.45 -2.68 21.05
CA GLY A 82 -3.02 -2.52 21.35
C GLY A 82 -2.22 -1.76 20.30
N TYR A 83 -2.88 -1.18 19.29
CA TYR A 83 -2.21 -0.42 18.23
C TYR A 83 -2.33 1.08 18.49
N SER A 84 -1.30 1.86 18.17
CA SER A 84 -1.39 3.33 18.28
C SER A 84 -1.72 3.97 16.93
N VAL A 85 -2.61 4.98 16.94
CA VAL A 85 -3.02 5.71 15.74
C VAL A 85 -2.54 7.15 15.80
N LYS A 86 -1.66 7.54 14.86
CA LYS A 86 -1.30 8.94 14.65
C LYS A 86 -2.13 9.52 13.51
N TRP A 87 -3.24 10.16 13.87
CA TRP A 87 -4.14 10.84 12.95
C TRP A 87 -4.03 12.35 13.09
N ILE A 88 -3.28 12.99 12.19
CA ILE A 88 -3.10 14.45 12.17
C ILE A 88 -3.82 15.01 10.95
N ASP A 89 -4.68 16.01 11.16
CA ASP A 89 -5.58 16.50 10.11
C ASP A 89 -4.84 17.08 8.90
N ARG A 90 -3.73 17.80 9.11
CA ARG A 90 -2.87 18.35 8.03
C ARG A 90 -2.11 17.31 7.19
N TYR A 91 -2.05 16.05 7.64
CA TYR A 91 -1.32 15.00 6.92
C TYR A 91 -2.25 14.19 6.03
N LYS A 92 -1.78 13.80 4.84
CA LYS A 92 -2.55 13.00 3.88
C LYS A 92 -2.72 11.52 4.26
N TYR A 93 -2.11 11.08 5.35
CA TYR A 93 -2.05 9.67 5.76
C TYR A 93 -2.23 9.52 7.27
N ILE A 94 -2.77 8.39 7.69
CA ILE A 94 -2.71 7.88 9.06
C ILE A 94 -1.43 7.06 9.21
N THR A 95 -0.76 7.19 10.36
CA THR A 95 0.35 6.28 10.72
C THR A 95 -0.06 5.40 11.90
N TYR A 96 -0.03 4.09 11.68
CA TYR A 96 -0.27 3.06 12.67
C TYR A 96 1.04 2.58 13.27
N THR A 97 1.02 2.20 14.55
CA THR A 97 2.12 1.52 15.22
C THR A 97 1.59 0.24 15.85
N THR A 98 2.21 -0.90 15.57
CA THR A 98 1.85 -2.20 16.17
C THR A 98 2.30 -2.27 17.63
N PRO A 99 1.73 -3.19 18.45
CA PRO A 99 2.20 -3.43 19.81
C PRO A 99 3.73 -3.70 19.89
N GLU A 100 4.29 -4.32 18.85
CA GLU A 100 5.72 -4.65 18.74
C GLU A 100 6.56 -3.48 18.17
N GLY A 101 5.96 -2.30 17.95
CA GLY A 101 6.64 -1.07 17.55
C GLY A 101 6.81 -0.87 16.04
N GLN A 102 6.28 -1.75 15.19
CA GLN A 102 6.36 -1.62 13.74
C GLN A 102 5.43 -0.50 13.27
N LYS A 103 5.89 0.35 12.34
CA LYS A 103 5.10 1.49 11.86
C LYS A 103 4.68 1.30 10.41
N CYS A 104 3.42 1.61 10.11
CA CYS A 104 2.87 1.56 8.76
C CYS A 104 2.01 2.78 8.48
N ARG A 105 2.08 3.31 7.27
CA ARG A 105 1.12 4.31 6.79
C ARG A 105 0.00 3.59 6.06
N ASP A 106 -1.21 4.12 6.14
CA ASP A 106 -2.39 3.61 5.42
C ASP A 106 -2.11 3.29 3.93
N ASN A 107 -1.41 4.16 3.21
CA ASN A 107 -1.11 3.98 1.79
C ASN A 107 -0.11 2.84 1.48
N ARG A 108 0.36 2.13 2.51
CA ARG A 108 1.21 0.94 2.42
C ARG A 108 0.46 -0.34 2.82
N LEU A 109 -0.86 -0.27 3.00
CA LEU A 109 -1.74 -1.39 3.35
C LEU A 109 -2.47 -1.99 2.15
N HIS A 110 -1.92 -1.84 0.94
CA HIS A 110 -2.28 -2.60 -0.27
C HIS A 110 -3.71 -2.45 -0.81
N GLU A 111 -4.63 -1.82 -0.08
CA GLU A 111 -6.00 -1.54 -0.50
C GLU A 111 -6.38 -0.07 -0.21
N GLU A 112 -7.18 0.52 -1.09
CA GLU A 112 -7.60 1.92 -0.94
C GLU A 112 -8.51 2.17 0.26
N LYS A 113 -9.29 1.17 0.68
CA LYS A 113 -10.23 1.32 1.81
C LYS A 113 -9.55 1.75 3.11
N TYR A 114 -8.24 1.51 3.24
CA TYR A 114 -7.49 1.89 4.43
C TYR A 114 -6.98 3.33 4.40
N LEU A 115 -7.06 4.03 3.26
CA LEU A 115 -6.59 5.42 3.15
C LEU A 115 -7.40 6.31 4.08
N LYS A 116 -6.73 7.27 4.74
CA LYS A 116 -7.37 8.28 5.60
C LYS A 116 -8.62 8.93 5.00
N GLU A 117 -8.64 9.15 3.69
CA GLU A 117 -9.76 9.78 2.96
C GLU A 117 -10.97 8.86 2.78
N ARG A 118 -10.81 7.55 3.03
CA ARG A 118 -11.85 6.52 2.96
C ARG A 118 -12.32 6.04 4.35
N MET A 119 -11.73 6.60 5.41
CA MET A 119 -11.97 6.24 6.82
C MET A 119 -12.98 7.16 7.51
#